data_AF-A0A0D2IWK8-F1
#
_entry.id   AF-A0A0D2IWK8-F1
#
_cell.length_a   1.000
_cell.length_b   1.000
_cell.length_c   1.000
_cell.angle_alpha   90.00
_cell.angle_beta   90.00
_cell.angle_gamma   90.00
#
_symmetry.space_group_name_H-M   'P 1'
#
loop_
_entity.id
_entity.type
_entity.pdbx_description
1 polymer ?
#
loop_
_entity_poly.entity_id
_entity_poly.type
_entity_poly.pdbx_seq_one_letter_code
_entity_poly.pdbx_strand_id
1 'polypeptide(L)'
;MAKVDSAISLIPHTFHATVIKSAIRKKKNVVGTSYVSRAMTELEDQVKRAGIMVMNEIVSNAGGKIKSFLSYSGHLPPPETSDNPLGYKCSRSSRDVLLAFRTAAKSYQDGSIKEIADPELMSSVKPYFIYPRFAFVTYQNRDSTPYQVRYNIPEAQTVIPRRATIPRFSRIRQVPS
;
A
#
# COMPACT_ATOMS: atom_id res chain seq x y z
N MET A 1 22.80 20.28 4.06
CA MET A 1 23.58 19.07 3.67
C MET A 1 25.07 19.10 4.03
N ALA A 2 25.72 20.24 4.32
CA ALA A 2 27.16 20.23 4.67
C ALA A 2 27.46 19.67 6.09
N LYS A 3 26.46 19.53 6.97
CA LYS A 3 26.59 19.11 8.37
C LYS A 3 26.14 17.67 8.66
N VAL A 4 25.89 16.85 7.64
CA VAL A 4 25.31 15.49 7.81
C VAL A 4 26.05 14.48 6.95
N ASP A 5 26.08 13.22 7.40
CA ASP A 5 26.74 12.11 6.70
C ASP A 5 25.85 11.45 5.64
N SER A 6 24.53 11.55 5.82
CA SER A 6 23.53 11.02 4.89
C SER A 6 22.27 11.89 4.92
N ALA A 7 21.50 11.88 3.83
CA ALA A 7 20.23 12.58 3.73
C ALA A 7 19.08 11.60 3.51
N ILE A 8 18.03 11.70 4.33
CA ILE A 8 16.81 10.91 4.18
C ILE A 8 15.77 11.79 3.49
N SER A 9 15.32 11.37 2.31
CA SER A 9 14.37 12.11 1.48
C SER A 9 12.94 11.59 1.67
N LEU A 10 12.19 12.25 2.54
CA LEU A 10 10.75 12.00 2.79
C LEU A 10 9.83 13.03 2.12
N ILE A 11 10.36 13.78 1.16
CA ILE A 11 9.62 14.79 0.40
C ILE A 11 8.92 14.17 -0.82
N PRO A 12 7.96 14.85 -1.47
CA PRO A 12 7.28 14.33 -2.65
C PRO A 12 8.25 13.87 -3.75
N HIS A 13 7.91 12.77 -4.41
CA HIS A 13 8.78 12.06 -5.35
C HIS A 13 9.29 12.91 -6.53
N THR A 14 8.57 13.98 -6.88
CA THR A 14 8.95 14.96 -7.91
C THR A 14 10.27 15.69 -7.60
N PHE A 15 10.64 15.80 -6.34
CA PHE A 15 11.83 16.53 -5.90
C PHE A 15 13.08 15.65 -5.70
N HIS A 16 12.95 14.33 -5.75
CA HIS A 16 14.06 13.42 -5.46
C HIS A 16 15.26 13.58 -6.41
N ALA A 17 15.03 13.84 -7.71
CA ALA A 17 16.13 14.10 -8.64
C ALA A 17 16.92 15.37 -8.26
N THR A 18 16.26 16.42 -7.76
CA THR A 18 16.91 17.64 -7.27
C THR A 18 17.73 17.37 -6.01
N VAL A 19 17.20 16.54 -5.11
CA VAL A 19 17.91 16.11 -3.90
C VAL A 19 19.16 15.29 -4.27
N ILE A 20 19.04 14.33 -5.19
CA ILE A 20 20.17 13.51 -5.68
C ILE A 20 21.23 14.40 -6.34
N LYS A 21 20.84 15.36 -7.20
CA LYS A 21 21.78 16.34 -7.78
C LYS A 21 22.52 17.14 -6.71
N SER A 22 21.84 17.56 -5.65
CA SER A 22 22.49 18.24 -4.53
C SER A 22 23.42 17.31 -3.74
N ALA A 23 23.06 16.05 -3.60
CA ALA A 23 23.84 15.04 -2.90
C ALA A 23 25.12 14.67 -3.66
N ILE A 24 25.05 14.54 -4.99
CA ILE A 24 26.21 14.38 -5.89
C ILE A 24 27.22 15.52 -5.65
N ARG A 25 26.76 16.78 -5.71
CA ARG A 25 27.64 17.95 -5.50
C ARG A 25 28.33 17.97 -4.14
N LYS A 26 27.65 17.43 -3.11
CA LYS A 26 28.14 17.45 -1.72
C LYS A 26 28.79 16.12 -1.31
N LYS A 27 28.87 15.15 -2.21
CA LYS A 27 29.33 13.79 -1.97
C LYS A 27 28.68 13.16 -0.73
N LYS A 28 27.35 13.23 -0.64
CA LYS A 28 26.57 12.65 0.48
C LYS A 28 25.66 11.53 0.01
N ASN A 29 25.51 10.51 0.84
CA ASN A 29 24.58 9.42 0.57
C ASN A 29 23.12 9.89 0.72
N VAL A 30 22.21 9.26 -0.01
CA VAL A 30 20.77 9.55 0.02
C VAL A 30 19.99 8.27 0.26
N VAL A 31 18.99 8.34 1.13
CA VAL A 31 18.03 7.26 1.37
C VAL A 31 16.62 7.78 1.11
N GLY A 32 15.82 7.08 0.31
CA GLY A 32 14.44 7.43 0.02
C GLY A 32 13.50 6.22 0.11
N THR A 33 12.25 6.47 0.47
CA THR A 33 11.19 5.43 0.52
C THR A 33 10.30 5.44 -0.74
N SER A 34 10.63 6.27 -1.72
CA SER A 34 9.87 6.42 -2.96
C SER A 34 10.45 5.56 -4.09
N TYR A 35 9.58 5.16 -5.01
CA TYR A 35 9.98 4.48 -6.25
C TYR A 35 11.06 5.25 -7.02
N VAL A 36 11.94 4.52 -7.68
CA VAL A 36 12.95 5.10 -8.58
C VAL A 36 12.25 5.61 -9.84
N SER A 37 12.38 6.91 -10.13
CA SER A 37 11.85 7.51 -11.35
C SER A 37 12.92 7.56 -12.43
N ARG A 38 12.52 7.65 -13.70
CA ARG A 38 13.44 7.76 -14.83
C ARG A 38 14.47 8.91 -14.66
N ALA A 39 14.03 10.04 -14.12
CA ALA A 39 14.91 11.18 -13.83
C ALA A 39 15.96 10.90 -12.74
N MET A 40 15.74 9.91 -11.86
CA MET A 40 16.72 9.44 -10.89
C MET A 40 17.69 8.44 -11.54
N THR A 41 17.19 7.54 -12.38
CA THR A 41 18.01 6.58 -13.15
C THR A 41 18.99 7.28 -14.07
N GLU A 42 18.58 8.38 -14.72
CA GLU A 42 19.46 9.21 -15.57
C GLU A 42 20.67 9.82 -14.79
N LEU A 43 20.66 9.80 -13.45
CA LEU A 43 21.74 10.30 -12.60
C LEU A 43 22.68 9.18 -12.12
N GLU A 44 22.42 7.92 -12.46
CA GLU A 44 23.15 6.76 -11.90
C GLU A 44 24.67 6.83 -12.15
N ASP A 45 25.08 7.18 -13.37
CA ASP A 45 26.51 7.33 -13.68
C ASP A 45 27.17 8.43 -12.87
N GLN A 46 26.45 9.53 -12.60
CA GLN A 46 26.96 10.65 -11.81
C GLN A 46 27.07 10.26 -10.33
N VAL A 47 26.13 9.47 -9.82
CA VAL A 47 26.14 8.89 -8.47
C VAL A 47 27.36 7.98 -8.30
N LYS A 48 27.59 7.06 -9.27
CA LYS A 48 28.75 6.16 -9.28
C LYS A 48 30.08 6.93 -9.30
N ARG A 49 30.21 7.91 -10.19
CA ARG A 49 31.42 8.76 -10.28
C ARG A 49 31.66 9.59 -9.02
N ALA A 50 30.61 10.02 -8.34
CA ALA A 50 30.71 10.78 -7.09
C ALA A 50 31.08 9.91 -5.88
N GLY A 51 31.03 8.58 -6.02
CA GLY A 51 31.33 7.63 -4.95
C GLY A 51 30.30 7.65 -3.81
N ILE A 52 29.04 7.99 -4.13
CA ILE A 52 27.96 8.05 -3.14
C ILE A 52 26.95 6.93 -3.37
N MET A 53 26.28 6.52 -2.30
CA MET A 53 25.19 5.57 -2.33
C MET A 53 23.85 6.31 -2.33
N VAL A 54 22.98 6.00 -3.30
CA VAL A 54 21.59 6.43 -3.32
C VAL A 54 20.72 5.19 -3.21
N MET A 55 20.09 4.99 -2.05
CA MET A 55 19.28 3.82 -1.75
C MET A 55 17.79 4.22 -1.75
N ASN A 56 17.06 3.72 -2.74
CA ASN A 56 15.62 3.85 -2.83
C ASN A 56 14.98 2.45 -2.74
N GLU A 57 13.68 2.37 -2.45
CA GLU A 57 12.93 1.10 -2.42
C GLU A 57 13.51 0.09 -1.41
N ILE A 58 13.69 0.49 -0.15
CA ILE A 58 14.06 -0.43 0.95
C ILE A 58 12.90 -1.37 1.28
N VAL A 59 12.50 -2.24 0.34
CA VAL A 59 11.72 -3.45 0.54
C VAL A 59 12.08 -4.46 -0.57
N SER A 60 12.96 -5.41 -0.24
CA SER A 60 13.08 -6.78 -0.80
C SER A 60 13.65 -7.00 -2.20
N ASN A 61 14.89 -7.53 -2.27
CA ASN A 61 15.31 -8.38 -3.39
C ASN A 61 16.41 -9.39 -2.95
N ALA A 62 16.03 -10.46 -2.26
CA ALA A 62 16.92 -11.57 -1.87
C ALA A 62 16.74 -12.81 -2.78
N GLY A 63 16.45 -12.61 -4.07
CA GLY A 63 16.31 -13.69 -5.06
C GLY A 63 15.09 -14.63 -4.86
N GLY A 64 14.24 -14.35 -3.88
CA GLY A 64 13.00 -15.09 -3.64
C GLY A 64 11.92 -14.73 -4.65
N LYS A 65 11.16 -15.75 -5.11
CA LYS A 65 9.99 -15.58 -5.97
C LYS A 65 8.72 -15.39 -5.13
N ILE A 66 7.92 -14.39 -5.43
CA ILE A 66 6.69 -14.10 -4.67
C ILE A 66 5.53 -14.87 -5.32
N LYS A 67 5.10 -15.99 -4.73
CA LYS A 67 3.96 -16.77 -5.22
C LYS A 67 2.60 -16.17 -4.85
N SER A 68 2.53 -15.49 -3.71
CA SER A 68 1.30 -14.89 -3.18
C SER A 68 1.61 -13.58 -2.48
N PHE A 69 0.86 -12.54 -2.84
CA PHE A 69 0.90 -11.21 -2.24
C PHE A 69 -0.47 -10.89 -1.66
N LEU A 70 -0.55 -10.91 -0.33
CA LEU A 70 -1.73 -10.51 0.42
C LEU A 70 -1.38 -9.26 1.22
N SER A 71 -2.11 -8.18 0.99
CA SER A 71 -1.92 -6.91 1.71
C SER A 71 -3.20 -6.56 2.44
N TYR A 72 -3.12 -6.28 3.73
CA TYR A 72 -4.27 -5.90 4.56
C TYR A 72 -4.04 -4.51 5.13
N SER A 73 -4.97 -3.59 4.91
CA SER A 73 -4.92 -2.25 5.49
C SER A 73 -6.27 -1.88 6.09
N GLY A 74 -6.27 -1.23 7.25
CA GLY A 74 -7.49 -0.79 7.93
C GLY A 74 -7.18 0.40 8.81
N HIS A 75 -8.06 1.40 8.81
CA HIS A 75 -8.00 2.51 9.75
C HIS A 75 -9.18 2.37 10.68
N LEU A 76 -8.93 1.89 11.90
CA LEU A 76 -9.97 1.57 12.87
C LEU A 76 -9.62 2.26 14.20
N PRO A 77 -10.62 2.75 14.94
CA PRO A 77 -10.39 3.22 16.30
C PRO A 77 -9.89 2.07 17.19
N PRO A 78 -9.09 2.36 18.22
CA PRO A 78 -8.76 1.39 19.25
C PRO A 78 -10.02 0.77 19.86
N PRO A 79 -9.99 -0.51 20.30
CA PRO A 79 -11.17 -1.22 20.80
C PRO A 79 -11.90 -0.49 21.93
N GLU A 80 -11.16 0.16 22.83
CA GLU A 80 -11.69 0.95 23.95
C GLU A 80 -12.46 2.21 23.53
N THR A 81 -12.30 2.65 22.28
CA THR A 81 -12.98 3.85 21.75
C THR A 81 -13.92 3.54 20.58
N SER A 82 -14.13 2.27 20.27
CA SER A 82 -14.99 1.80 19.16
C SER A 82 -16.42 1.50 19.60
N ASP A 83 -16.82 1.90 20.81
CA ASP A 83 -18.19 1.71 21.30
C ASP A 83 -19.16 2.71 20.67
N ASN A 84 -19.54 2.44 19.42
CA ASN A 84 -20.61 3.13 18.73
C ASN A 84 -21.34 2.14 17.78
N PRO A 85 -22.53 2.50 17.24
CA PRO A 85 -23.33 1.59 16.42
C PRO A 85 -22.61 1.05 15.18
N LEU A 86 -21.58 1.75 14.70
CA LEU A 86 -20.79 1.39 13.53
C LEU A 86 -19.45 0.73 13.91
N GLY A 87 -19.04 0.86 15.17
CA GLY A 87 -17.70 0.68 15.71
C GLY A 87 -16.58 1.34 14.90
N TYR A 88 -16.90 2.43 14.21
CA TYR A 88 -15.99 3.15 13.33
C TYR A 88 -15.93 4.62 13.71
N LYS A 89 -14.77 5.25 13.54
CA LYS A 89 -14.59 6.70 13.68
C LYS A 89 -13.88 7.22 12.43
N CYS A 90 -14.47 8.22 11.80
CA CYS A 90 -13.92 8.78 10.56
C CYS A 90 -12.70 9.64 10.88
N SER A 91 -11.51 9.16 10.50
CA SER A 91 -10.28 9.98 10.50
C SER A 91 -10.11 10.79 9.21
N ARG A 92 -10.98 10.56 8.22
CA ARG A 92 -11.00 11.19 6.89
C ARG A 92 -12.46 11.36 6.43
N SER A 93 -12.67 11.91 5.24
CA SER A 93 -13.99 12.09 4.60
C SER A 93 -14.90 10.85 4.75
N SER A 94 -16.04 11.02 5.43
CA SER A 94 -17.04 9.97 5.64
C SER A 94 -17.67 9.51 4.32
N ARG A 95 -17.86 10.43 3.38
CA ARG A 95 -18.35 10.13 2.02
C ARG A 95 -17.42 9.15 1.31
N ASP A 96 -16.11 9.38 1.37
CA ASP A 96 -15.14 8.53 0.67
C ASP A 96 -15.05 7.14 1.29
N VAL A 97 -15.21 7.05 2.62
CA VAL A 97 -15.30 5.78 3.33
C VAL A 97 -16.53 4.98 2.86
N LEU A 98 -17.69 5.63 2.72
CA LEU A 98 -18.91 4.98 2.23
C LEU A 98 -18.80 4.58 0.75
N LEU A 99 -18.23 5.44 -0.10
CA LEU A 99 -18.01 5.14 -1.52
C LEU A 99 -17.03 3.99 -1.73
N ALA A 100 -16.07 3.79 -0.82
CA ALA A 100 -15.16 2.65 -0.88
C ALA A 100 -15.87 1.29 -0.69
N PHE A 101 -17.05 1.27 -0.08
CA PHE A 101 -17.90 0.07 -0.02
C PHE A 101 -18.71 -0.16 -1.29
N ARG A 102 -18.73 0.82 -2.19
CA ARG A 102 -19.50 0.81 -3.44
C ARG A 102 -18.65 0.63 -4.71
N THR A 103 -17.46 0.05 -4.57
CA THR A 103 -16.52 -0.09 -5.69
C THR A 103 -16.28 -1.58 -5.99
N ALA A 104 -16.56 -2.00 -7.22
CA ALA A 104 -16.24 -3.35 -7.68
C ALA A 104 -14.75 -3.67 -7.42
N ALA A 105 -14.46 -4.95 -7.17
CA ALA A 105 -13.11 -5.41 -6.89
C ALA A 105 -12.67 -6.45 -7.92
N LYS A 106 -11.40 -6.39 -8.32
CA LYS A 106 -10.81 -7.30 -9.30
C LYS A 106 -9.44 -7.72 -8.80
N SER A 107 -9.18 -9.02 -8.70
CA SER A 107 -7.90 -9.50 -8.17
C SER A 107 -7.44 -10.81 -8.78
N TYR A 108 -6.13 -11.06 -8.71
CA TYR A 108 -5.57 -12.37 -9.04
C TYR A 108 -5.76 -13.33 -7.86
N GLN A 109 -6.40 -14.47 -8.11
CA GLN A 109 -6.57 -15.57 -7.17
C GLN A 109 -6.28 -16.88 -7.88
N ASP A 110 -5.33 -17.64 -7.34
CA ASP A 110 -4.97 -18.98 -7.83
C ASP A 110 -4.62 -18.99 -9.33
N GLY A 111 -3.98 -17.92 -9.82
CA GLY A 111 -3.57 -17.75 -11.22
C GLY A 111 -4.66 -17.21 -12.16
N SER A 112 -5.87 -16.97 -11.66
CA SER A 112 -7.00 -16.45 -12.43
C SER A 112 -7.46 -15.09 -11.92
N ILE A 113 -8.05 -14.28 -12.80
CA ILE A 113 -8.67 -13.01 -12.40
C ILE A 113 -10.06 -13.32 -11.86
N LYS A 114 -10.33 -12.92 -10.61
CA LYS A 114 -11.67 -12.91 -10.02
C LYS A 114 -12.16 -11.49 -9.86
N GLU A 115 -13.37 -11.25 -10.32
CA GLU A 115 -14.07 -9.99 -10.19
C GLU A 115 -15.27 -10.15 -9.26
N ILE A 116 -15.48 -9.16 -8.40
CA ILE A 116 -16.62 -9.07 -7.50
C ILE A 116 -17.35 -7.78 -7.84
N ALA A 117 -18.60 -7.94 -8.27
CA ALA A 117 -19.47 -6.83 -8.59
C ALA A 117 -19.74 -5.99 -7.33
N ASP A 118 -20.06 -4.71 -7.54
CA ASP A 118 -20.34 -3.78 -6.46
C ASP A 118 -21.36 -4.31 -5.42
N PRO A 119 -22.56 -4.79 -5.82
CA PRO A 119 -23.57 -5.26 -4.87
C PRO A 119 -23.09 -6.44 -4.00
N GLU A 120 -22.18 -7.25 -4.52
CA GLU A 120 -21.70 -8.49 -3.90
C GLU A 120 -20.49 -8.28 -2.98
N LEU A 121 -19.86 -7.10 -3.03
CA LEU A 121 -18.61 -6.83 -2.31
C LEU A 121 -18.74 -7.06 -0.80
N MET A 122 -19.81 -6.55 -0.19
CA MET A 122 -20.04 -6.70 1.25
C MET A 122 -20.49 -8.10 1.65
N SER A 123 -21.00 -8.89 0.70
CA SER A 123 -21.29 -10.31 0.90
C SER A 123 -20.02 -11.18 0.86
N SER A 124 -18.96 -10.69 0.23
CA SER A 124 -17.65 -11.36 0.15
C SER A 124 -16.76 -11.18 1.39
N VAL A 125 -17.25 -10.47 2.41
CA VAL A 125 -16.51 -10.16 3.64
C VAL A 125 -16.19 -11.44 4.41
N LYS A 126 -14.92 -11.63 4.77
CA LYS A 126 -14.46 -12.79 5.54
C LYS A 126 -13.77 -12.36 6.84
N PRO A 127 -13.99 -13.06 7.96
CA PRO A 127 -13.16 -12.89 9.16
C PRO A 127 -11.69 -13.07 8.81
N TYR A 128 -10.83 -12.22 9.36
CA TYR A 128 -9.39 -12.33 9.20
C TYR A 128 -8.71 -12.20 10.56
N PHE A 129 -8.14 -13.31 11.01
CA PHE A 129 -7.50 -13.38 12.30
C PHE A 129 -6.06 -12.86 12.21
N ILE A 130 -5.75 -11.82 13.00
CA ILE A 130 -4.38 -11.31 13.15
C ILE A 130 -3.95 -11.46 14.62
N TYR A 131 -4.77 -10.95 15.55
CA TYR A 131 -4.52 -11.06 16.98
C TYR A 131 -5.83 -11.37 17.72
N PRO A 132 -5.78 -12.13 18.84
CA PRO A 132 -6.97 -12.53 19.59
C PRO A 132 -7.89 -11.39 20.01
N ARG A 133 -7.32 -10.20 20.28
CA ARG A 133 -8.05 -9.03 20.79
C ARG A 133 -8.80 -8.26 19.69
N PHE A 134 -8.60 -8.59 18.42
CA PHE A 134 -9.23 -7.88 17.30
C PHE A 134 -10.09 -8.80 16.44
N ALA A 135 -11.37 -8.45 16.32
CA ALA A 135 -12.30 -9.09 15.41
C ALA A 135 -12.28 -8.36 14.05
N PHE A 136 -11.26 -8.60 13.23
CA PHE A 136 -11.22 -8.02 11.88
C PHE A 136 -12.03 -8.85 10.89
N VAL A 137 -12.69 -8.14 9.98
CA VAL A 137 -13.25 -8.70 8.76
C VAL A 137 -12.63 -7.98 7.57
N THR A 138 -12.46 -8.68 6.46
CA THR A 138 -11.76 -8.16 5.30
C THR A 138 -12.55 -8.37 4.03
N TYR A 139 -12.41 -7.43 3.10
CA TYR A 139 -12.99 -7.50 1.76
C TYR A 139 -11.97 -7.00 0.74
N GLN A 140 -12.14 -7.41 -0.52
CA GLN A 140 -11.21 -7.03 -1.59
C GLN A 140 -11.29 -5.54 -1.90
N ASN A 141 -10.14 -4.93 -2.16
CA ASN A 141 -10.05 -3.49 -2.38
C ASN A 141 -9.77 -3.17 -3.85
N ARG A 142 -10.81 -2.75 -4.58
CA ARG A 142 -10.73 -2.25 -5.97
C ARG A 142 -10.02 -3.24 -6.91
N ASP A 143 -9.50 -2.73 -8.02
CA ASP A 143 -8.67 -3.48 -8.96
C ASP A 143 -7.23 -3.59 -8.46
N SER A 144 -6.77 -4.83 -8.34
CA SER A 144 -5.42 -5.18 -7.94
C SER A 144 -4.58 -5.82 -9.05
N THR A 145 -5.15 -5.99 -10.24
CA THR A 145 -4.43 -6.54 -11.38
C THR A 145 -3.15 -5.74 -11.75
N PRO A 146 -3.10 -4.40 -11.59
CA PRO A 146 -1.87 -3.65 -11.90
C PRO A 146 -0.70 -3.92 -10.95
N TYR A 147 -0.93 -4.51 -9.76
CA TYR A 147 0.14 -4.69 -8.77
C TYR A 147 1.18 -5.74 -9.17
N GLN A 148 0.85 -6.70 -10.04
CA GLN A 148 1.85 -7.63 -10.59
C GLN A 148 2.95 -6.88 -11.33
N VAL A 149 2.57 -5.95 -12.21
CA VAL A 149 3.52 -5.12 -12.95
C VAL A 149 4.18 -4.11 -12.03
N ARG A 150 3.39 -3.45 -11.17
CA ARG A 150 3.89 -2.36 -10.30
C ARG A 150 4.91 -2.82 -9.26
N TYR A 151 4.76 -4.04 -8.72
CA TYR A 151 5.70 -4.62 -7.77
C TYR A 151 6.70 -5.57 -8.43
N ASN A 152 6.68 -5.69 -9.75
CA ASN A 152 7.55 -6.60 -10.50
C ASN A 152 7.47 -8.05 -9.97
N ILE A 153 6.24 -8.53 -9.76
CA ILE A 153 5.91 -9.89 -9.31
C ILE A 153 5.03 -10.64 -10.33
N PRO A 154 5.45 -10.77 -11.61
CA PRO A 154 4.66 -11.44 -12.64
C PRO A 154 4.37 -12.92 -12.31
N GLU A 155 5.17 -13.54 -11.45
CA GLU A 155 5.02 -14.92 -11.02
C GLU A 155 4.00 -15.13 -9.90
N ALA A 156 3.46 -14.05 -9.32
CA ALA A 156 2.50 -14.13 -8.23
C ALA A 156 1.13 -14.60 -8.73
N GLN A 157 0.75 -15.82 -8.35
CA GLN A 157 -0.55 -16.41 -8.68
C GLN A 157 -1.70 -15.75 -7.92
N THR A 158 -1.40 -15.16 -6.76
CA THR A 158 -2.39 -14.50 -5.90
C THR A 158 -1.91 -13.10 -5.56
N VAL A 159 -2.70 -12.07 -5.89
CA VAL A 159 -2.38 -10.67 -5.61
C VAL A 159 -3.66 -9.97 -5.15
N ILE A 160 -3.87 -9.94 -3.84
CA ILE A 160 -5.14 -9.48 -3.26
C ILE A 160 -4.88 -8.45 -2.14
N PRO A 161 -4.92 -7.15 -2.45
CA PRO A 161 -5.08 -6.12 -1.45
C PRO A 161 -6.50 -6.17 -0.89
N ARG A 162 -6.60 -6.20 0.42
CA ARG A 162 -7.83 -6.25 1.19
C ARG A 162 -7.88 -5.07 2.14
N ARG A 163 -9.10 -4.57 2.38
CA ARG A 163 -9.35 -3.62 3.45
C ARG A 163 -9.87 -4.38 4.67
N ALA A 164 -9.25 -4.16 5.81
CA ALA A 164 -9.72 -4.62 7.10
C ALA A 164 -10.69 -3.60 7.70
N THR A 165 -11.81 -4.11 8.19
CA THR A 165 -12.80 -3.38 8.98
C THR A 165 -13.30 -4.27 10.11
N ILE A 166 -14.35 -3.85 10.81
CA ILE A 166 -15.00 -4.65 11.86
C ILE A 166 -16.37 -5.16 11.40
N PRO A 167 -16.85 -6.30 11.95
CA PRO A 167 -18.12 -6.92 11.54
C PRO A 167 -19.32 -5.98 11.56
N ARG A 168 -19.36 -5.06 12.52
CA ARG A 168 -20.48 -4.12 12.69
C ARG A 168 -20.54 -3.11 11.54
N PHE A 169 -19.39 -2.64 11.08
CA PHE A 169 -19.30 -1.65 10.00
C PHE A 169 -19.63 -2.24 8.63
N SER A 170 -19.23 -3.49 8.37
CA SER A 170 -19.52 -4.16 7.09
C SER A 170 -21.01 -4.41 6.85
N ARG A 171 -21.84 -4.38 7.90
CA ARG A 171 -23.30 -4.60 7.83
C ARG A 171 -24.10 -3.35 7.43
N ILE A 172 -23.49 -2.17 7.33
CA ILE A 172 -24.18 -0.92 6.95
C ILE A 172 -24.91 -1.06 5.61
N ARG A 173 -24.36 -1.85 4.68
CA ARG A 173 -24.97 -2.08 3.36
C ARG A 173 -26.01 -3.21 3.33
N GLN A 174 -26.11 -4.01 4.39
CA GLN A 174 -27.01 -5.16 4.46
C GLN A 174 -28.39 -4.82 5.02
N VAL A 175 -28.63 -3.56 5.40
CA VAL A 175 -29.96 -3.10 5.83
C VAL A 175 -30.81 -2.90 4.57
N PRO A 176 -31.94 -3.62 4.41
CA PRO A 176 -32.87 -3.37 3.31
C PRO A 176 -33.37 -1.93 3.40
N SER A 177 -33.49 -1.27 2.25
CA SER A 177 -34.26 -0.03 2.09
C SER A 177 -35.74 -0.27 2.39
#